data_AF-A0A7S9CUE1-F1
#
_entry.id   AF-A0A7S9CUE1-F1
#
_cell.length_a   1.000
_cell.length_b   1.000
_cell.length_c   1.000
_cell.angle_alpha   90.00
_cell.angle_beta   90.00
_cell.angle_gamma   90.00
#
_symmetry.space_group_name_H-M   'P 1'
#
loop_
_entity.id
_entity.type
_entity.pdbx_description
1 polymer ?
#
loop_
_entity_poly.entity_id
_entity_poly.type
_entity_poly.pdbx_seq_one_letter_code
_entity_poly.pdbx_strand_id
1 'polypeptide(L)'
;MVTVAEAALHFYQRLSEQLLQEPALATQGVLMLCDKDWALPDQDIRGVAKALVRRIHPSAIEPGFLLGWKELGGPSRDGLVLDVRSDTHAPPERDARRAIEAAGPGVVLISNDRLTGIGLLILPFQRNEAVYDAVPLALKSLEEFCGGRLDVVASRRFMRGGVLAAFEVGLFPPAQRQIAAAFDEDQVLSLCRTLCGTWVYRGRQVTPEHAAKWAEQFRGARLIGEAMDVLKYLNSDGFLTRNYIVDCIREQYQSVLRKYETVQAISVQRIQKSEHHLVYDLRFLPREIVSFAEAIEIHKRDVTLVCFDDVVGSGGTFIDALFGGLAGVPVERVSEWLLDGNNQIVVVCAIAGEEGKRRVEEHEHAHGRVEIFAHRTIRNGEATFHERSRIFSKNSSGEKFMEFCRKVGDDLYPKAPLGYGDSRWCIATEYNAPNNSLPVIFARGNATRKWTPLFERIEPT
;
A
#
# COMPACT_ATOMS: atom_id res chain seq x y z
N MET A 1 -19.76 0.93 -26.37
CA MET A 1 -19.00 0.97 -25.09
C MET A 1 -17.66 0.35 -25.39
N VAL A 2 -16.56 0.98 -24.98
CA VAL A 2 -15.23 0.37 -25.09
C VAL A 2 -15.16 -0.77 -24.09
N THR A 3 -14.87 -1.98 -24.55
CA THR A 3 -14.68 -3.14 -23.67
C THR A 3 -13.33 -3.03 -22.96
N VAL A 4 -13.18 -3.73 -21.83
CA VAL A 4 -11.93 -3.67 -21.06
C VAL A 4 -10.75 -4.26 -21.86
N ALA A 5 -11.00 -5.28 -22.68
CA ALA A 5 -9.99 -5.85 -23.58
C ALA A 5 -9.54 -4.84 -24.65
N GLU A 6 -10.46 -4.05 -25.21
CA GLU A 6 -10.14 -2.99 -26.18
C GLU A 6 -9.34 -1.86 -25.53
N ALA A 7 -9.67 -1.48 -24.29
CA ALA A 7 -8.96 -0.47 -23.52
C ALA A 7 -7.53 -0.91 -23.15
N ALA A 8 -7.37 -2.14 -22.66
CA ALA A 8 -6.05 -2.70 -22.37
C ALA A 8 -5.19 -2.79 -23.64
N LEU A 9 -5.75 -3.28 -24.75
CA LEU A 9 -5.06 -3.35 -26.03
C LEU A 9 -4.64 -1.96 -26.52
N HIS A 10 -5.53 -0.96 -26.44
CA HIS A 10 -5.23 0.41 -26.83
C HIS A 10 -4.11 1.02 -25.96
N PHE A 11 -4.18 0.83 -24.63
CA PHE A 11 -3.13 1.28 -23.72
C PHE A 11 -1.77 0.69 -24.11
N TYR A 12 -1.70 -0.62 -24.30
CA TYR A 12 -0.44 -1.29 -24.63
C TYR A 12 0.08 -0.94 -26.02
N GLN A 13 -0.80 -0.73 -27.00
CA GLN A 13 -0.40 -0.21 -28.32
C GLN A 13 0.21 1.18 -28.21
N ARG A 14 -0.37 2.07 -27.39
CA ARG A 14 0.15 3.43 -27.20
C ARG A 14 1.46 3.46 -26.42
N LEU A 15 1.58 2.64 -25.38
CA LEU A 15 2.84 2.47 -24.66
C LEU A 15 3.95 1.99 -25.59
N SER A 16 3.64 1.01 -26.45
CA SER A 16 4.57 0.49 -27.47
C SER A 16 4.98 1.57 -28.47
N GLU A 17 4.05 2.38 -28.95
CA GLU A 17 4.32 3.46 -29.90
C GLU A 17 5.23 4.54 -29.32
N GLN A 18 5.09 4.87 -28.04
CA GLN A 18 5.96 5.83 -27.35
C GLN A 18 7.37 5.26 -27.15
N LEU A 19 7.48 4.00 -26.71
CA LEU A 19 8.79 3.35 -26.53
C LEU A 19 9.57 3.19 -27.85
N LEU A 20 8.88 2.97 -28.98
CA LEU A 20 9.52 2.84 -30.30
C LEU A 20 9.97 4.18 -30.90
N GLN A 21 9.51 5.32 -30.37
CA GLN A 21 9.98 6.65 -30.78
C GLN A 21 11.34 6.99 -30.18
N GLU A 22 11.81 6.23 -29.19
CA GLU A 22 13.12 6.42 -28.59
C GLU A 22 14.24 5.89 -29.48
N PRO A 23 15.16 6.75 -29.96
CA PRO A 23 16.20 6.36 -30.92
C PRO A 23 17.12 5.24 -30.40
N ALA A 24 17.31 5.18 -29.09
CA ALA A 24 18.09 4.14 -28.41
C ALA A 24 17.42 2.75 -28.46
N LEU A 25 16.09 2.69 -28.59
CA LEU A 25 15.29 1.47 -28.68
C LEU A 25 15.00 1.06 -30.13
N ALA A 26 15.02 2.02 -31.07
CA ALA A 26 14.76 1.77 -32.49
C ALA A 26 15.88 1.00 -33.21
N THR A 27 17.10 1.03 -32.70
CA THR A 27 18.29 0.43 -33.34
C THR A 27 18.77 -0.87 -32.69
N GLN A 28 18.29 -1.19 -31.50
CA GLN A 28 18.66 -2.38 -30.73
C GLN A 28 17.37 -3.03 -30.24
N GLY A 29 17.10 -4.27 -30.68
CA GLY A 29 15.83 -4.94 -30.38
C GLY A 29 15.45 -4.85 -28.89
N VAL A 30 14.17 -4.55 -28.62
CA VAL A 30 13.69 -4.27 -27.26
C VAL A 30 13.63 -5.54 -26.42
N LEU A 31 14.37 -5.57 -25.30
CA LEU A 31 14.36 -6.63 -24.29
C LEU A 31 13.66 -6.12 -23.03
N MET A 32 12.53 -6.72 -22.64
CA MET A 32 11.87 -6.41 -21.36
C MET A 32 12.08 -7.53 -20.35
N LEU A 33 12.73 -7.24 -19.22
CA LEU A 33 12.78 -8.10 -18.05
C LEU A 33 11.82 -7.57 -16.98
N CYS A 34 11.00 -8.45 -16.40
CA CYS A 34 10.26 -8.17 -15.17
C CYS A 34 10.98 -8.83 -14.01
N ASP A 35 11.22 -8.06 -12.94
CA ASP A 35 11.77 -8.57 -11.70
C ASP A 35 10.72 -9.46 -10.98
N LYS A 36 11.16 -10.53 -10.33
CA LYS A 36 10.31 -11.51 -9.64
C LYS A 36 9.48 -10.87 -8.52
N ASP A 37 10.00 -9.79 -7.95
CA ASP A 37 9.36 -9.08 -6.83
C ASP A 37 8.32 -8.04 -7.27
N TRP A 38 8.19 -7.76 -8.58
CA TRP A 38 7.24 -6.79 -9.18
C TRP A 38 6.65 -7.29 -10.50
N ALA A 39 6.28 -8.57 -10.56
CA ALA A 39 5.71 -9.15 -11.77
C ALA A 39 4.34 -8.51 -12.10
N LEU A 40 4.26 -7.84 -13.25
CA LEU A 40 2.98 -7.74 -13.96
C LEU A 40 2.40 -9.16 -14.04
N PRO A 41 1.11 -9.37 -13.73
CA PRO A 41 0.49 -10.69 -13.83
C PRO A 41 0.73 -11.31 -15.21
N ASP A 42 0.92 -12.62 -15.28
CA ASP A 42 1.36 -13.33 -16.50
C ASP A 42 0.56 -12.97 -17.77
N GLN A 43 -0.73 -12.67 -17.63
CA GLN A 43 -1.60 -12.25 -18.70
C GLN A 43 -1.31 -10.84 -19.25
N ASP A 44 -0.82 -9.93 -18.40
CA ASP A 44 -0.52 -8.53 -18.74
C ASP A 44 0.83 -8.46 -19.47
N ILE A 45 1.82 -9.23 -19.01
CA ILE A 45 3.10 -9.42 -19.74
C ILE A 45 2.82 -9.99 -21.13
N ARG A 46 1.94 -11.00 -21.24
CA ARG A 46 1.50 -11.57 -22.53
C ARG A 46 0.77 -10.56 -23.39
N GLY A 47 -0.05 -9.69 -22.80
CA GLY A 47 -0.77 -8.62 -23.49
C GLY A 47 0.16 -7.58 -24.10
N VAL A 48 1.12 -7.08 -23.30
CA VAL A 48 2.17 -6.14 -23.73
C VAL A 48 3.01 -6.75 -24.86
N ALA A 49 3.49 -7.97 -24.66
CA ALA A 49 4.32 -8.68 -25.65
C ALA A 49 3.55 -8.90 -26.97
N LYS A 50 2.28 -9.32 -26.89
CA LYS A 50 1.43 -9.54 -28.09
C LYS A 50 1.16 -8.24 -28.85
N ALA A 51 0.95 -7.13 -28.15
CA ALA A 51 0.75 -5.82 -28.76
C ALA A 51 2.02 -5.29 -29.46
N LEU A 52 3.17 -5.41 -28.80
CA LEU A 52 4.48 -5.04 -29.37
C LEU A 52 4.79 -5.83 -30.65
N VAL A 53 4.67 -7.17 -30.59
CA VAL A 53 4.99 -8.06 -31.72
C VAL A 53 4.10 -7.80 -32.93
N ARG A 54 2.78 -7.66 -32.72
CA ARG A 54 1.83 -7.39 -33.83
C ARG A 54 2.05 -6.02 -34.48
N ARG A 55 2.59 -5.04 -33.76
CA ARG A 55 2.85 -3.70 -34.31
C ARG A 55 4.13 -3.66 -35.14
N ILE A 56 5.16 -4.39 -34.70
CA ILE A 56 6.43 -4.54 -35.40
C ILE A 56 6.23 -5.40 -36.67
N HIS A 57 5.41 -6.45 -36.59
CA HIS A 57 5.05 -7.26 -37.75
C HIS A 57 3.55 -7.62 -37.77
N PRO A 58 2.72 -6.94 -38.60
CA PRO A 58 1.27 -7.11 -38.63
C PRO A 58 0.76 -8.55 -38.88
N SER A 59 1.59 -9.41 -39.47
CA SER A 59 1.25 -10.81 -39.78
C SER A 59 1.81 -11.84 -38.80
N ALA A 60 2.41 -11.41 -37.67
CA ALA A 60 2.93 -12.34 -36.66
C ALA A 60 1.82 -13.23 -36.08
N ILE A 61 2.08 -14.54 -36.04
CA ILE A 61 1.14 -15.59 -35.58
C ILE A 61 0.99 -15.52 -34.05
N GLU A 62 -0.14 -15.99 -33.51
CA GLU A 62 -0.35 -16.08 -32.06
C GLU A 62 0.75 -16.90 -31.37
N PRO A 63 1.25 -16.47 -30.19
CA PRO A 63 2.20 -17.24 -29.41
C PRO A 63 1.50 -18.51 -28.89
N GLY A 64 1.72 -19.63 -29.57
CA GLY A 64 1.41 -20.96 -29.04
C GLY A 64 2.37 -21.30 -27.90
N PHE A 65 1.86 -21.98 -26.88
CA PHE A 65 2.65 -22.57 -25.80
C PHE A 65 3.93 -23.23 -26.31
N LEU A 66 5.10 -22.74 -25.90
CA LEU A 66 6.37 -23.46 -26.02
C LEU A 66 6.66 -24.16 -24.69
N LEU A 67 5.94 -25.26 -24.45
CA LEU A 67 6.39 -26.32 -23.55
C LEU A 67 6.79 -27.50 -24.44
N GLY A 68 8.11 -27.72 -24.58
CA GLY A 68 8.67 -28.87 -25.28
C GLY A 68 9.22 -28.53 -26.65
N TRP A 69 10.55 -28.54 -26.74
CA TRP A 69 11.27 -28.52 -28.01
C TRP A 69 10.99 -29.83 -28.76
N LYS A 70 10.20 -29.78 -29.83
CA LYS A 70 10.25 -30.77 -30.92
C LYS A 70 9.75 -30.17 -32.22
N GLU A 71 10.72 -29.89 -33.09
CA GLU A 71 10.62 -29.75 -34.54
C GLU A 71 9.50 -28.83 -35.06
N LEU A 72 9.76 -27.53 -35.08
CA LEU A 72 9.17 -26.63 -36.05
C LEU A 72 10.28 -26.19 -37.02
N GLY A 73 10.09 -26.53 -38.29
CA GLY A 73 11.04 -26.28 -39.36
C GLY A 73 11.19 -24.81 -39.69
N GLY A 74 12.45 -24.42 -39.92
CA GLY A 74 12.85 -23.26 -40.71
C GLY A 74 12.73 -21.88 -40.05
N PRO A 75 13.74 -21.00 -40.20
CA PRO A 75 13.68 -19.64 -39.69
C PRO A 75 12.75 -18.79 -40.59
N SER A 76 11.59 -18.37 -40.08
CA SER A 76 10.93 -17.18 -40.63
C SER A 76 11.53 -15.94 -39.96
N ARG A 77 11.81 -14.89 -40.75
CA ARG A 77 12.47 -13.65 -40.35
C ARG A 77 11.53 -12.70 -39.59
N ASP A 78 10.66 -13.26 -38.77
CA ASP A 78 9.56 -12.56 -38.10
C ASP A 78 9.83 -12.67 -36.59
N GLY A 79 9.87 -11.54 -35.87
CA GLY A 79 10.49 -11.42 -34.54
C GLY A 79 10.15 -12.51 -33.49
N LEU A 80 11.06 -12.70 -32.53
CA LEU A 80 11.09 -13.85 -31.63
C LEU A 80 10.72 -13.44 -30.18
N VAL A 81 9.76 -14.12 -29.55
CA VAL A 81 9.49 -14.00 -28.10
C VAL A 81 9.91 -15.30 -27.42
N LEU A 82 10.79 -15.22 -26.43
CA LEU A 82 11.31 -16.36 -25.68
C LEU A 82 10.88 -16.28 -24.20
N ASP A 83 9.81 -16.98 -23.83
CA ASP A 83 9.44 -17.17 -22.43
C ASP A 83 10.21 -18.36 -21.85
N VAL A 84 11.36 -18.09 -21.23
CA VAL A 84 12.26 -19.13 -20.72
C VAL A 84 11.97 -19.42 -19.26
N ARG A 85 10.90 -20.18 -19.02
CA ARG A 85 10.58 -20.78 -17.72
C ARG A 85 10.85 -22.28 -17.82
N SER A 86 12.02 -22.74 -17.37
CA SER A 86 12.26 -24.18 -17.21
C SER A 86 12.36 -24.54 -15.74
N ASP A 87 11.51 -25.46 -15.33
CA ASP A 87 11.61 -26.17 -14.05
C ASP A 87 12.73 -27.22 -14.11
N THR A 88 13.30 -27.43 -15.31
CA THR A 88 14.33 -28.42 -15.60
C THR A 88 15.71 -27.76 -15.66
N HIS A 89 16.70 -28.40 -15.02
CA HIS A 89 18.10 -27.96 -14.89
C HIS A 89 18.93 -27.91 -16.19
N ALA A 90 18.32 -27.93 -17.37
CA ALA A 90 19.05 -27.79 -18.63
C ALA A 90 19.45 -26.31 -18.84
N PRO A 91 20.67 -26.00 -19.34
CA PRO A 91 21.18 -24.64 -19.43
C PRO A 91 20.43 -23.85 -20.51
N PRO A 92 19.50 -22.94 -20.14
CA PRO A 92 18.60 -22.31 -21.10
C PRO A 92 19.32 -21.31 -22.03
N GLU A 93 20.54 -20.91 -21.66
CA GLU A 93 21.34 -19.91 -22.36
C GLU A 93 21.79 -20.35 -23.76
N ARG A 94 22.15 -21.62 -23.95
CA ARG A 94 22.72 -22.10 -25.23
C ARG A 94 21.66 -22.16 -26.33
N ASP A 95 20.45 -22.59 -25.98
CA ASP A 95 19.34 -22.71 -26.92
C ASP A 95 18.73 -21.34 -27.22
N ALA A 96 18.63 -20.47 -26.20
CA ALA A 96 18.22 -19.08 -26.39
C ALA A 96 19.21 -18.34 -27.32
N ARG A 97 20.53 -18.45 -27.09
CA ARG A 97 21.56 -17.82 -27.94
C ARG A 97 21.48 -18.29 -29.39
N ARG A 98 21.33 -19.60 -29.63
CA ARG A 98 21.16 -20.15 -31.00
C ARG A 98 19.89 -19.63 -31.68
N ALA A 99 18.78 -19.54 -30.95
CA ALA A 99 17.52 -19.03 -31.50
C ALA A 99 17.64 -17.54 -31.87
N ILE A 100 18.33 -16.75 -31.06
CA ILE A 100 18.60 -15.32 -31.30
C ILE A 100 19.54 -15.13 -32.51
N GLU A 101 20.63 -15.90 -32.57
CA GLU A 101 21.59 -15.85 -33.69
C GLU A 101 20.93 -16.29 -35.01
N ALA A 102 19.97 -17.23 -34.97
CA ALA A 102 19.25 -17.71 -36.14
C ALA A 102 18.13 -16.77 -36.64
N ALA A 103 17.45 -16.04 -35.74
CA ALA A 103 16.33 -15.16 -36.09
C ALA A 103 16.77 -13.84 -36.74
N GLY A 104 18.00 -13.39 -36.48
CA GLY A 104 18.48 -12.06 -36.91
C GLY A 104 17.91 -10.91 -36.06
N PRO A 105 18.49 -9.70 -36.16
CA PRO A 105 18.21 -8.60 -35.23
C PRO A 105 16.83 -7.99 -35.48
N GLY A 106 15.82 -8.47 -34.76
CA GLY A 106 14.43 -8.05 -34.98
C GLY A 106 13.52 -8.01 -33.75
N VAL A 107 14.07 -8.05 -32.53
CA VAL A 107 13.39 -8.05 -31.21
C VAL A 107 13.32 -9.43 -30.54
N VAL A 108 13.77 -9.48 -29.28
CA VAL A 108 13.80 -10.67 -28.41
C VAL A 108 13.26 -10.28 -27.03
N LEU A 109 12.12 -10.84 -26.62
CA LEU A 109 11.54 -10.67 -25.29
C LEU A 109 11.90 -11.88 -24.43
N ILE A 110 12.58 -11.68 -23.29
CA ILE A 110 13.01 -12.74 -22.36
C ILE A 110 12.52 -12.39 -20.95
N SER A 111 11.79 -13.28 -20.31
CA SER A 111 11.31 -13.12 -18.93
C SER A 111 12.06 -14.08 -17.99
N ASN A 112 13.32 -13.81 -17.66
CA ASN A 112 14.04 -14.51 -16.58
C ASN A 112 15.30 -13.75 -16.13
N ASP A 113 15.46 -13.57 -14.83
CA ASP A 113 16.58 -12.97 -14.10
C ASP A 113 17.87 -13.83 -14.10
N ARG A 114 17.82 -15.07 -14.60
CA ARG A 114 18.98 -15.99 -14.65
C ARG A 114 19.86 -15.92 -15.90
N LEU A 115 19.60 -15.01 -16.84
CA LEU A 115 20.30 -14.98 -18.15
C LEU A 115 21.35 -13.86 -18.27
N THR A 116 21.88 -13.41 -17.12
CA THR A 116 22.99 -12.47 -17.02
C THR A 116 24.31 -13.10 -17.48
N GLY A 117 24.48 -13.26 -18.80
CA GLY A 117 25.69 -13.87 -19.38
C GLY A 117 25.77 -13.84 -20.90
N ILE A 118 24.67 -13.54 -21.61
CA ILE A 118 24.59 -13.76 -23.05
C ILE A 118 25.07 -12.56 -23.90
N GLY A 119 25.42 -11.42 -23.28
CA GLY A 119 25.92 -10.24 -24.00
C GLY A 119 24.83 -9.38 -24.66
N LEU A 120 23.59 -9.47 -24.19
CA LEU A 120 22.47 -8.61 -24.59
C LEU A 120 22.45 -7.33 -23.76
N LEU A 121 22.01 -6.21 -24.36
CA LEU A 121 21.75 -4.97 -23.65
C LEU A 121 20.48 -5.15 -22.79
N ILE A 122 20.61 -4.98 -21.48
CA ILE A 122 19.52 -5.17 -20.51
C ILE A 122 18.92 -3.82 -20.15
N LEU A 123 17.61 -3.65 -20.32
CA LEU A 123 16.87 -2.45 -19.88
C LEU A 123 16.02 -2.77 -18.65
N PRO A 124 16.49 -2.46 -17.43
CA PRO A 124 15.67 -2.62 -16.24
C PRO A 124 14.53 -1.60 -16.24
N PHE A 125 13.29 -2.09 -16.11
CA PHE A 125 12.06 -1.27 -16.14
C PHE A 125 12.08 -0.14 -15.10
N GLN A 126 12.76 -0.35 -13.97
CA GLN A 126 12.78 0.58 -12.85
C GLN A 126 13.66 1.83 -13.02
N ARG A 127 14.48 1.94 -14.09
CA ARG A 127 15.45 3.06 -14.24
C ARG A 127 15.54 3.65 -15.65
N ASN A 128 14.62 3.32 -16.54
CA ASN A 128 14.65 3.87 -17.89
C ASN A 128 13.68 5.06 -17.99
N GLU A 129 14.22 6.27 -18.07
CA GLU A 129 13.46 7.52 -18.21
C GLU A 129 12.44 7.44 -19.36
N ALA A 130 12.80 6.79 -20.47
CA ALA A 130 11.88 6.58 -21.60
C ALA A 130 10.61 5.81 -21.23
N VAL A 131 10.70 4.79 -20.35
CA VAL A 131 9.54 4.01 -19.91
C VAL A 131 8.68 4.84 -18.96
N TYR A 132 9.32 5.59 -18.06
CA TYR A 132 8.63 6.50 -17.15
C TYR A 132 7.88 7.61 -17.89
N ASP A 133 8.44 8.11 -19.00
CA ASP A 133 7.81 9.16 -19.82
C ASP A 133 6.71 8.60 -20.74
N ALA A 134 6.88 7.37 -21.24
CA ALA A 134 5.92 6.73 -22.14
C ALA A 134 4.61 6.30 -21.45
N VAL A 135 4.66 5.87 -20.18
CA VAL A 135 3.47 5.37 -19.46
C VAL A 135 2.39 6.45 -19.24
N PRO A 136 2.70 7.67 -18.75
CA PRO A 136 1.72 8.75 -18.62
C PRO A 136 1.08 9.13 -19.96
N LEU A 137 1.83 9.10 -21.06
CA LEU A 137 1.32 9.40 -22.41
C LEU A 137 0.37 8.31 -22.91
N ALA A 138 0.70 7.04 -22.66
CA ALA A 138 -0.19 5.92 -22.96
C ALA A 138 -1.48 5.96 -22.13
N LEU A 139 -1.39 6.34 -20.86
CA LEU A 139 -2.56 6.55 -19.99
C LEU A 139 -3.43 7.71 -20.46
N LYS A 140 -2.83 8.83 -20.87
CA LYS A 140 -3.56 9.96 -21.43
C LYS A 140 -4.29 9.57 -22.73
N SER A 141 -3.62 8.83 -23.60
CA SER A 141 -4.25 8.33 -24.84
C SER A 141 -5.37 7.33 -24.55
N LEU A 142 -5.24 6.52 -23.48
CA LEU A 142 -6.31 5.66 -23.02
C LEU A 142 -7.51 6.48 -22.51
N GLU A 143 -7.27 7.51 -21.70
CA GLU A 143 -8.31 8.41 -21.22
C GLU A 143 -9.08 9.06 -22.38
N GLU A 144 -8.37 9.56 -23.39
CA GLU A 144 -8.95 10.12 -24.62
C GLU A 144 -9.77 9.08 -25.40
N PHE A 145 -9.23 7.87 -25.58
CA PHE A 145 -9.92 6.76 -26.26
C PHE A 145 -11.19 6.32 -25.52
N CYS A 146 -11.17 6.38 -24.20
CA CYS A 146 -12.33 6.11 -23.35
C CYS A 146 -13.31 7.31 -23.28
N GLY A 147 -12.97 8.44 -23.90
CA GLY A 147 -13.77 9.67 -23.94
C GLY A 147 -13.79 10.43 -22.62
N GLY A 148 -12.65 10.55 -21.94
CA GLY A 148 -12.50 11.28 -20.67
C GLY A 148 -13.14 10.58 -19.46
N ARG A 149 -13.38 9.26 -19.56
CA ARG A 149 -14.06 8.45 -18.55
C ARG A 149 -13.11 7.65 -17.66
N LEU A 150 -11.82 7.97 -17.63
CA LEU A 150 -10.90 7.35 -16.68
C LEU A 150 -11.00 8.06 -15.33
N ASP A 151 -11.19 7.31 -14.26
CA ASP A 151 -11.14 7.87 -12.91
C ASP A 151 -9.68 8.21 -12.53
N VAL A 152 -9.47 9.36 -11.91
CA VAL A 152 -8.14 9.83 -11.46
C VAL A 152 -7.51 8.84 -10.47
N VAL A 153 -8.33 8.13 -9.70
CA VAL A 153 -7.89 7.07 -8.78
C VAL A 153 -7.47 5.82 -9.56
N ALA A 154 -8.17 5.46 -10.64
CA ALA A 154 -7.81 4.34 -11.51
C ALA A 154 -6.47 4.60 -12.22
N SER A 155 -6.21 5.83 -12.71
CA SER A 155 -4.92 6.21 -13.30
C SER A 155 -3.75 6.08 -12.30
N ARG A 156 -3.94 6.53 -11.05
CA ARG A 156 -2.88 6.43 -10.01
C ARG A 156 -2.65 5.01 -9.52
N ARG A 157 -3.68 4.16 -9.54
CA ARG A 157 -3.59 2.74 -9.13
C ARG A 157 -3.04 1.85 -10.23
N PHE A 158 -3.35 2.16 -11.49
CA PHE A 158 -2.65 1.61 -12.64
C PHE A 158 -1.13 1.82 -12.53
N MET A 159 -0.71 3.05 -12.19
CA MET A 159 0.71 3.39 -11.98
C MET A 159 1.35 2.63 -10.82
N ARG A 160 0.58 2.09 -9.87
CA ARG A 160 1.08 1.36 -8.69
C ARG A 160 0.96 -0.17 -8.80
N GLY A 161 0.01 -0.70 -9.56
CA GLY A 161 -0.32 -2.14 -9.58
C GLY A 161 -0.71 -2.71 -10.94
N GLY A 162 -0.50 -1.98 -12.03
CA GLY A 162 -0.74 -2.46 -13.39
C GLY A 162 -2.22 -2.60 -13.76
N VAL A 163 -2.49 -3.34 -14.84
CA VAL A 163 -3.81 -3.49 -15.46
C VAL A 163 -4.80 -4.23 -14.54
N LEU A 164 -4.33 -5.21 -13.76
CA LEU A 164 -5.18 -5.92 -12.78
C LEU A 164 -5.70 -5.02 -11.65
N ALA A 165 -4.90 -4.09 -11.13
CA ALA A 165 -5.38 -3.08 -10.17
C ALA A 165 -6.45 -2.13 -10.77
N ALA A 166 -6.52 -2.06 -12.09
CA ALA A 166 -7.52 -1.29 -12.83
C ALA A 166 -8.78 -2.14 -13.16
N PHE A 167 -8.63 -3.46 -13.29
CA PHE A 167 -9.75 -4.42 -13.43
C PHE A 167 -10.57 -4.55 -12.15
N GLU A 168 -9.92 -4.56 -10.98
CA GLU A 168 -10.57 -4.82 -9.68
C GLU A 168 -11.50 -3.70 -9.20
N VAL A 169 -11.45 -2.51 -9.81
CA VAL A 169 -12.14 -1.31 -9.29
C VAL A 169 -13.07 -0.65 -10.32
N GLY A 170 -13.24 -1.26 -11.49
CA GLY A 170 -14.08 -0.70 -12.55
C GLY A 170 -13.43 0.52 -13.19
N LEU A 171 -12.50 0.28 -14.12
CA LEU A 171 -11.82 1.25 -15.00
C LEU A 171 -12.74 2.30 -15.66
N PHE A 172 -14.03 2.00 -15.74
CA PHE A 172 -15.05 2.89 -16.28
C PHE A 172 -16.09 3.17 -15.20
N PRO A 173 -16.47 4.43 -14.95
CA PRO A 173 -17.73 4.68 -14.28
C PRO A 173 -18.81 4.02 -15.16
N PRO A 174 -19.69 3.17 -14.59
CA PRO A 174 -20.79 2.61 -15.37
C PRO A 174 -21.53 3.79 -16.02
N ALA A 175 -21.75 3.68 -17.33
CA ALA A 175 -22.59 4.62 -18.03
C ALA A 175 -23.94 4.62 -17.30
N GLN A 176 -24.31 5.78 -16.72
CA GLN A 176 -25.45 6.05 -15.83
C GLN A 176 -25.18 5.97 -14.32
N ARG A 177 -24.84 7.15 -13.78
CA ARG A 177 -24.88 7.57 -12.37
C ARG A 177 -26.32 7.61 -11.79
N GLN A 178 -27.07 6.51 -11.87
CA GLN A 178 -28.32 6.34 -11.12
C GLN A 178 -28.38 5.02 -10.32
N ILE A 179 -27.32 4.20 -10.34
CA ILE A 179 -27.24 2.98 -9.55
C ILE A 179 -26.45 3.25 -8.26
N ALA A 180 -27.00 4.11 -7.40
CA ALA A 180 -26.94 3.85 -5.95
C ALA A 180 -27.94 2.73 -5.57
N ALA A 181 -28.58 2.12 -6.57
CA ALA A 181 -29.49 1.00 -6.47
C ALA A 181 -28.70 -0.31 -6.30
N ALA A 182 -28.47 -0.65 -5.03
CA ALA A 182 -28.24 -1.99 -4.50
C ALA A 182 -27.18 -2.82 -5.21
N PHE A 183 -25.97 -2.86 -4.65
CA PHE A 183 -25.14 -4.06 -4.78
C PHE A 183 -26.01 -5.25 -4.34
N ASP A 184 -26.22 -6.23 -5.22
CA ASP A 184 -26.80 -7.50 -4.79
C ASP A 184 -25.78 -8.30 -3.95
N GLU A 185 -26.24 -9.36 -3.28
CA GLU A 185 -25.38 -10.15 -2.38
C GLU A 185 -24.19 -10.77 -3.13
N ASP A 186 -24.40 -11.22 -4.38
CA ASP A 186 -23.36 -11.81 -5.21
C ASP A 186 -22.30 -10.79 -5.62
N GLN A 187 -22.70 -9.55 -5.93
CA GLN A 187 -21.80 -8.44 -6.25
C GLN A 187 -20.96 -8.03 -5.05
N VAL A 188 -21.55 -7.96 -3.85
CA VAL A 188 -20.81 -7.68 -2.60
C VAL A 188 -19.77 -8.76 -2.37
N LEU A 189 -20.18 -10.03 -2.42
CA LEU A 189 -19.29 -11.16 -2.17
C LEU A 189 -18.18 -11.24 -3.22
N SER A 190 -18.51 -11.05 -4.51
CA SER A 190 -17.52 -11.03 -5.59
C SER A 190 -16.48 -9.95 -5.38
N LEU A 191 -16.87 -8.75 -4.99
CA LEU A 191 -15.92 -7.67 -4.71
C LEU A 191 -15.08 -7.96 -3.46
N CYS A 192 -15.69 -8.53 -2.41
CA CYS A 192 -14.95 -8.94 -1.22
C CYS A 192 -13.90 -10.01 -1.51
N ARG A 193 -14.15 -10.96 -2.43
CA ARG A 193 -13.15 -11.97 -2.85
C ARG A 193 -11.87 -11.33 -3.40
N THR A 194 -12.04 -10.24 -4.13
CA THR A 194 -10.94 -9.45 -4.67
C THR A 194 -10.24 -8.63 -3.58
N LEU A 195 -10.99 -7.94 -2.74
CA LEU A 195 -10.43 -6.95 -1.81
C LEU A 195 -9.72 -7.56 -0.61
N CYS A 196 -10.24 -8.64 -0.01
CA CYS A 196 -9.70 -9.15 1.26
C CYS A 196 -8.80 -10.38 1.12
N GLY A 197 -8.49 -10.80 -0.11
CA GLY A 197 -7.68 -12.00 -0.39
C GLY A 197 -6.28 -11.97 0.23
N THR A 198 -5.74 -10.77 0.51
CA THR A 198 -4.42 -10.58 1.12
C THR A 198 -4.46 -10.18 2.59
N TRP A 199 -5.66 -9.97 3.16
CA TRP A 199 -5.78 -9.49 4.54
C TRP A 199 -5.67 -10.65 5.52
N VAL A 200 -4.52 -10.73 6.19
CA VAL A 200 -4.33 -11.59 7.36
C VAL A 200 -4.49 -10.73 8.59
N TYR A 201 -5.48 -10.98 9.43
CA TYR A 201 -5.68 -10.26 10.68
C TYR A 201 -5.51 -11.21 11.87
N ARG A 202 -4.51 -10.91 12.71
CA ARG A 202 -4.12 -11.68 13.91
C ARG A 202 -3.88 -13.16 13.59
N GLY A 203 -3.14 -13.39 12.50
CA GLY A 203 -2.78 -14.72 12.02
C GLY A 203 -3.94 -15.49 11.37
N ARG A 204 -5.08 -14.85 11.11
CA ARG A 204 -6.22 -15.47 10.42
C ARG A 204 -6.55 -14.71 9.15
N GLN A 205 -6.77 -15.44 8.07
CA GLN A 205 -7.27 -14.85 6.84
C GLN A 205 -8.64 -14.22 7.07
N VAL A 206 -8.83 -12.97 6.65
CA VAL A 206 -10.16 -12.36 6.57
C VAL A 206 -10.86 -12.94 5.35
N THR A 207 -11.93 -13.71 5.57
CA THR A 207 -12.63 -14.35 4.46
C THR A 207 -13.54 -13.36 3.73
N PRO A 208 -13.79 -13.57 2.43
CA PRO A 208 -14.72 -12.75 1.66
C PRO A 208 -16.12 -12.69 2.28
N GLU A 209 -16.58 -13.80 2.84
CA GLU A 209 -17.89 -13.92 3.50
C GLU A 209 -17.95 -13.06 4.78
N HIS A 210 -16.84 -12.97 5.53
CA HIS A 210 -16.77 -12.10 6.71
C HIS A 210 -16.82 -10.63 6.31
N ALA A 211 -16.07 -10.23 5.27
CA ALA A 211 -16.08 -8.86 4.78
C ALA A 211 -17.45 -8.48 4.17
N ALA A 212 -18.07 -9.40 3.41
CA ALA A 212 -19.41 -9.22 2.85
C ALA A 212 -20.45 -9.07 3.97
N LYS A 213 -20.43 -9.96 4.96
CA LYS A 213 -21.29 -9.88 6.14
C LYS A 213 -21.12 -8.56 6.89
N TRP A 214 -19.90 -8.03 6.98
CA TRP A 214 -19.66 -6.72 7.55
C TRP A 214 -20.38 -5.61 6.76
N ALA A 215 -20.22 -5.59 5.43
CA ALA A 215 -20.84 -4.60 4.54
C ALA A 215 -22.37 -4.69 4.50
N GLU A 216 -22.93 -5.90 4.59
CA GLU A 216 -24.38 -6.15 4.62
C GLU A 216 -25.10 -5.46 5.78
N GLN A 217 -24.40 -5.20 6.89
CA GLN A 217 -24.95 -4.48 8.04
C GLN A 217 -25.35 -3.02 7.73
N PHE A 218 -24.90 -2.48 6.60
CA PHE A 218 -25.24 -1.14 6.11
C PHE A 218 -26.43 -1.12 5.14
N ARG A 219 -26.91 -2.28 4.67
CA ARG A 219 -27.98 -2.39 3.67
C ARG A 219 -29.29 -1.76 4.14
N GLY A 220 -29.68 -1.98 5.40
CA GLY A 220 -30.92 -1.44 5.97
C GLY A 220 -30.99 0.09 5.96
N ALA A 221 -29.83 0.76 5.98
CA ALA A 221 -29.72 2.22 5.88
C ALA A 221 -29.49 2.71 4.44
N ARG A 222 -29.47 1.80 3.44
CA ARG A 222 -29.11 2.08 2.04
C ARG A 222 -27.71 2.68 1.89
N LEU A 223 -26.77 2.22 2.71
CA LEU A 223 -25.39 2.71 2.81
C LEU A 223 -24.34 1.68 2.38
N ILE A 224 -24.75 0.66 1.62
CA ILE A 224 -23.86 -0.43 1.21
C ILE A 224 -22.77 0.06 0.26
N GLY A 225 -23.06 1.04 -0.60
CA GLY A 225 -22.07 1.62 -1.51
C GLY A 225 -20.92 2.28 -0.76
N GLU A 226 -21.24 3.07 0.27
CA GLU A 226 -20.26 3.69 1.15
C GLU A 226 -19.46 2.66 1.97
N ALA A 227 -20.09 1.56 2.40
CA ALA A 227 -19.38 0.45 3.03
C ALA A 227 -18.39 -0.22 2.06
N MET A 228 -18.76 -0.38 0.79
CA MET A 228 -17.82 -0.88 -0.24
C MET A 228 -16.67 0.10 -0.48
N ASP A 229 -16.93 1.40 -0.45
CA ASP A 229 -15.88 2.43 -0.56
C ASP A 229 -14.89 2.37 0.61
N VAL A 230 -15.37 2.08 1.83
CA VAL A 230 -14.51 1.79 2.99
C VAL A 230 -13.65 0.54 2.76
N LEU A 231 -14.22 -0.57 2.26
CA LEU A 231 -13.44 -1.78 1.96
C LEU A 231 -12.36 -1.54 0.89
N LYS A 232 -12.70 -0.79 -0.15
CA LYS A 232 -11.74 -0.40 -1.21
C LYS A 232 -10.60 0.44 -0.66
N TYR A 233 -10.88 1.35 0.28
CA TYR A 233 -9.85 2.17 0.92
C TYR A 233 -8.97 1.33 1.85
N LEU A 234 -9.56 0.44 2.64
CA LEU A 234 -8.81 -0.49 3.47
C LEU A 234 -7.86 -1.35 2.63
N ASN A 235 -8.30 -1.83 1.46
CA ASN A 235 -7.43 -2.63 0.60
C ASN A 235 -6.21 -1.86 0.09
N SER A 236 -6.37 -0.57 -0.23
CA SER A 236 -5.32 0.19 -0.89
C SER A 236 -4.38 0.93 0.06
N ASP A 237 -4.93 1.51 1.13
CA ASP A 237 -4.21 2.49 1.96
C ASP A 237 -4.53 2.39 3.46
N GLY A 238 -5.55 1.63 3.84
CA GLY A 238 -6.05 1.57 5.22
C GLY A 238 -5.66 0.32 6.00
N PHE A 239 -5.37 -0.80 5.34
CA PHE A 239 -4.91 -2.03 5.99
C PHE A 239 -3.39 -2.14 5.89
N LEU A 240 -2.71 -2.15 7.03
CA LEU A 240 -1.25 -2.10 7.11
C LEU A 240 -0.70 -3.45 7.57
N THR A 241 0.13 -4.07 6.75
CA THR A 241 0.83 -5.30 7.14
C THR A 241 1.90 -4.99 8.18
N ARG A 242 2.27 -5.99 8.97
CA ARG A 242 3.36 -5.87 9.94
C ARG A 242 4.68 -5.51 9.24
N ASN A 243 4.98 -6.14 8.12
CA ASN A 243 6.20 -5.85 7.36
C ASN A 243 6.25 -4.41 6.89
N TYR A 244 5.14 -3.89 6.35
CA TYR A 244 5.04 -2.49 5.94
C TYR A 244 5.34 -1.53 7.10
N ILE A 245 4.75 -1.77 8.29
CA ILE A 245 4.99 -0.95 9.49
C ILE A 245 6.47 -0.99 9.89
N VAL A 246 7.06 -2.18 9.93
CA VAL A 246 8.47 -2.37 10.30
C VAL A 246 9.41 -1.67 9.31
N ASP A 247 9.15 -1.77 8.01
CA ASP A 247 9.95 -1.13 6.97
C ASP A 247 9.85 0.40 7.07
N CYS A 248 8.65 0.94 7.28
CA CYS A 248 8.43 2.37 7.52
C CYS A 248 9.21 2.87 8.74
N ILE A 249 9.12 2.15 9.87
CA ILE A 249 9.84 2.51 11.10
C ILE A 249 11.35 2.42 10.87
N ARG A 250 11.84 1.40 10.17
CA ARG A 250 13.26 1.26 9.83
C ARG A 250 13.78 2.45 9.03
N GLU A 251 13.07 2.85 7.98
CA GLU A 251 13.43 4.01 7.14
C GLU A 251 13.50 5.31 7.96
N GLN A 252 12.51 5.54 8.82
CA GLN A 252 12.48 6.72 9.68
C GLN A 252 13.59 6.68 10.73
N TYR A 253 13.84 5.54 11.36
CA TYR A 253 14.93 5.37 12.31
C TYR A 253 16.30 5.62 11.67
N GLN A 254 16.52 5.18 10.42
CA GLN A 254 17.74 5.51 9.69
C GLN A 254 17.89 7.02 9.44
N SER A 255 16.78 7.75 9.27
CA SER A 255 16.82 9.21 9.18
C SER A 255 17.18 9.86 10.51
N VAL A 256 16.72 9.30 11.63
CA VAL A 256 17.11 9.73 12.98
C VAL A 256 18.62 9.50 13.20
N LEU A 257 19.15 8.31 12.87
CA LEU A 257 20.58 8.02 12.98
C LEU A 257 21.49 8.90 12.11
N ARG A 258 20.97 9.44 11.00
CA ARG A 258 21.70 10.42 10.17
C ARG A 258 21.63 11.84 10.74
N LYS A 259 20.55 12.18 11.43
CA LYS A 259 20.30 13.52 11.98
C LYS A 259 20.99 13.73 13.32
N TYR A 260 21.11 12.68 14.14
CA TYR A 260 21.60 12.75 15.52
C TYR A 260 22.84 11.90 15.74
N GLU A 261 23.80 12.44 16.49
CA GLU A 261 25.10 11.80 16.73
C GLU A 261 25.02 10.69 17.79
N THR A 262 24.38 10.97 18.93
CA THR A 262 24.22 10.03 20.03
C THR A 262 22.75 9.66 20.18
N VAL A 263 22.42 8.40 19.89
CA VAL A 263 21.04 7.88 19.89
C VAL A 263 20.93 6.67 20.83
N GLN A 264 19.96 6.70 21.74
CA GLN A 264 19.63 5.57 22.62
C GLN A 264 18.16 5.19 22.41
N ALA A 265 17.90 3.93 22.06
CA ALA A 265 16.54 3.44 21.98
C ALA A 265 15.98 3.18 23.39
N ILE A 266 14.73 3.57 23.62
CA ILE A 266 14.06 3.46 24.91
C ILE A 266 12.69 2.83 24.74
N SER A 267 12.18 2.26 25.83
CA SER A 267 10.76 1.95 26.00
C SER A 267 10.09 2.99 26.90
N VAL A 268 8.98 3.55 26.43
CA VAL A 268 8.17 4.52 27.21
C VAL A 268 6.81 3.95 27.61
N GLN A 269 6.33 2.90 26.93
CA GLN A 269 5.04 2.27 27.18
C GLN A 269 5.16 0.95 27.97
N ARG A 270 4.06 0.55 28.62
CA ARG A 270 3.97 -0.72 29.37
C ARG A 270 4.07 -1.94 28.45
N ILE A 271 4.52 -3.08 29.00
CA ILE A 271 4.77 -4.39 28.33
C ILE A 271 3.61 -4.92 27.46
N GLN A 272 2.40 -4.38 27.60
CA GLN A 272 1.19 -4.81 26.89
C GLN A 272 0.78 -3.90 25.72
N LYS A 273 1.63 -2.96 25.31
CA LYS A 273 1.34 -2.00 24.24
C LYS A 273 2.06 -2.35 22.93
N SER A 274 1.65 -1.69 21.85
CA SER A 274 2.14 -1.89 20.47
C SER A 274 3.67 -1.84 20.38
N GLU A 275 4.31 -0.95 21.14
CA GLU A 275 5.76 -0.83 21.25
C GLU A 275 6.43 -2.21 21.51
N HIS A 276 5.94 -3.00 22.46
CA HIS A 276 6.54 -4.30 22.81
C HIS A 276 6.38 -5.36 21.72
N HIS A 277 5.30 -5.30 20.94
CA HIS A 277 5.15 -6.18 19.77
C HIS A 277 6.14 -5.84 18.67
N LEU A 278 6.45 -4.55 18.49
CA LEU A 278 7.40 -4.07 17.49
C LEU A 278 8.86 -4.30 17.89
N VAL A 279 9.18 -4.25 19.19
CA VAL A 279 10.56 -4.45 19.68
C VAL A 279 11.18 -5.75 19.14
N TYR A 280 10.42 -6.86 19.11
CA TYR A 280 10.93 -8.10 18.53
C TYR A 280 11.27 -7.95 17.04
N ASP A 281 10.40 -7.32 16.27
CA ASP A 281 10.59 -7.13 14.83
C ASP A 281 11.68 -6.09 14.51
N LEU A 282 11.90 -5.15 15.43
CA LEU A 282 12.91 -4.09 15.35
C LEU A 282 14.24 -4.46 16.03
N ARG A 283 14.39 -5.68 16.57
CA ARG A 283 15.58 -6.13 17.34
C ARG A 283 16.93 -5.98 16.63
N PHE A 284 16.92 -5.78 15.31
CA PHE A 284 18.12 -5.57 14.51
C PHE A 284 18.52 -4.09 14.37
N LEU A 285 17.70 -3.16 14.87
CA LEU A 285 17.91 -1.72 14.71
C LEU A 285 18.75 -1.14 15.86
N PRO A 286 18.27 -1.04 17.12
CA PRO A 286 19.12 -0.67 18.24
C PRO A 286 19.85 -1.88 18.83
N ARG A 287 21.06 -1.67 19.35
CA ARG A 287 21.83 -2.70 20.07
C ARG A 287 21.20 -3.09 21.41
N GLU A 288 20.55 -2.13 22.07
CA GLU A 288 19.93 -2.28 23.38
C GLU A 288 18.78 -1.28 23.52
N ILE A 289 17.66 -1.73 24.09
CA ILE A 289 16.51 -0.88 24.44
C ILE A 289 16.40 -0.87 25.95
N VAL A 290 16.54 0.30 26.56
CA VAL A 290 16.46 0.50 28.02
C VAL A 290 15.14 1.16 28.40
N SER A 291 14.81 1.19 29.69
CA SER A 291 13.63 1.96 30.13
C SER A 291 13.90 3.46 30.05
N PHE A 292 12.85 4.27 29.87
CA PHE A 292 13.00 5.73 29.87
C PHE A 292 13.64 6.30 31.14
N ALA A 293 13.24 5.78 32.31
CA ALA A 293 13.80 6.18 33.60
C ALA A 293 15.30 5.87 33.70
N GLU A 294 15.71 4.69 33.25
CA GLU A 294 17.12 4.29 33.20
C GLU A 294 17.92 5.16 32.23
N ALA A 295 17.38 5.46 31.04
CA ALA A 295 18.06 6.26 30.04
C ALA A 295 18.37 7.68 30.53
N ILE A 296 17.43 8.34 31.22
CA ILE A 296 17.62 9.67 31.82
C ILE A 296 18.69 9.64 32.93
N GLU A 297 18.85 8.51 33.61
CA GLU A 297 19.88 8.35 34.63
C GLU A 297 21.27 8.06 34.06
N ILE A 298 21.36 7.24 33.01
CA ILE A 298 22.62 6.93 32.33
C ILE A 298 23.13 8.13 31.53
N HIS A 299 22.26 8.76 30.75
CA HIS A 299 22.62 9.82 29.82
C HIS A 299 22.18 11.18 30.36
N LYS A 300 23.13 11.91 30.95
CA LYS A 300 22.83 13.22 31.57
C LYS A 300 22.65 14.34 30.54
N ARG A 301 23.40 14.32 29.42
CA ARG A 301 23.37 15.38 28.39
C ARG A 301 23.73 14.86 27.00
N ASP A 302 23.37 15.64 25.99
CA ASP A 302 23.72 15.50 24.57
C ASP A 302 23.36 14.14 23.96
N VAL A 303 22.20 13.60 24.34
CA VAL A 303 21.64 12.35 23.79
C VAL A 303 20.25 12.57 23.17
N THR A 304 19.96 11.80 22.12
CA THR A 304 18.60 11.66 21.59
C THR A 304 18.02 10.31 22.00
N LEU A 305 16.97 10.34 22.82
CA LEU A 305 16.24 9.13 23.19
C LEU A 305 15.18 8.83 22.13
N VAL A 306 15.12 7.58 21.65
CA VAL A 306 14.21 7.18 20.56
C VAL A 306 13.28 6.08 21.03
N CYS A 307 11.97 6.28 20.85
CA CYS A 307 10.96 5.25 21.08
C CYS A 307 10.18 4.94 19.79
N PHE A 308 9.50 3.80 19.78
CA PHE A 308 8.85 3.28 18.58
C PHE A 308 7.37 3.01 18.81
N ASP A 309 6.53 3.34 17.83
CA ASP A 309 5.12 2.93 17.81
C ASP A 309 4.69 2.61 16.38
N ASP A 310 3.58 1.88 16.22
CA ASP A 310 3.01 1.69 14.89
C ASP A 310 2.26 2.95 14.44
N VAL A 311 1.43 3.49 15.33
CA VAL A 311 0.48 4.54 15.03
C VAL A 311 0.38 5.53 16.18
N VAL A 312 0.76 6.79 15.92
CA VAL A 312 0.52 7.92 16.83
C VAL A 312 -0.81 8.57 16.50
N GLY A 313 -1.85 8.21 17.25
CA GLY A 313 -3.21 8.74 17.13
C GLY A 313 -3.38 10.19 17.57
N SER A 314 -3.88 10.35 18.80
CA SER A 314 -4.13 11.63 19.45
C SER A 314 -2.92 12.18 20.22
N GLY A 315 -1.82 11.42 20.29
CA GLY A 315 -0.64 11.75 21.09
C GLY A 315 -0.79 11.54 22.60
N GLY A 316 -2.00 11.26 23.11
CA GLY A 316 -2.27 11.17 24.56
C GLY A 316 -1.40 10.16 25.29
N THR A 317 -1.22 8.95 24.74
CA THR A 317 -0.37 7.92 25.35
C THR A 317 1.07 8.40 25.56
N PHE A 318 1.62 9.16 24.62
CA PHE A 318 2.98 9.69 24.73
C PHE A 318 3.07 10.84 25.72
N ILE A 319 2.08 11.73 25.74
CA ILE A 319 2.01 12.80 26.75
C ILE A 319 1.92 12.20 28.16
N ASP A 320 1.06 11.21 28.36
CA ASP A 320 0.92 10.56 29.66
C ASP A 320 2.20 9.78 30.05
N ALA A 321 2.89 9.17 29.08
CA ALA A 321 4.16 8.48 29.28
C ALA A 321 5.30 9.44 29.67
N LEU A 322 5.51 10.49 28.86
CA LEU A 322 6.63 11.41 28.98
C LEU A 322 6.40 12.48 30.06
N PHE A 323 5.17 12.97 30.20
CA PHE A 323 4.84 14.14 31.02
C PHE A 323 3.73 13.85 32.05
N GLY A 324 3.10 12.67 32.02
CA GLY A 324 2.13 12.23 33.03
C GLY A 324 2.70 11.29 34.09
N GLY A 325 4.01 11.00 34.04
CA GLY A 325 4.69 10.12 35.00
C GLY A 325 4.44 8.62 34.80
N LEU A 326 3.73 8.21 33.74
CA LEU A 326 3.45 6.78 33.51
C LEU A 326 4.71 5.96 33.22
N ALA A 327 5.77 6.59 32.72
CA ALA A 327 7.06 5.95 32.50
C ALA A 327 7.98 5.96 33.74
N GLY A 328 7.46 6.36 34.92
CA GLY A 328 8.18 6.32 36.19
C GLY A 328 9.14 7.50 36.43
N VAL A 329 9.08 8.55 35.59
CA VAL A 329 9.88 9.77 35.72
C VAL A 329 8.95 10.96 35.98
N PRO A 330 9.17 11.76 37.04
CA PRO A 330 8.41 12.99 37.27
C PRO A 330 8.56 13.99 36.11
N VAL A 331 7.50 14.75 35.82
CA VAL A 331 7.47 15.70 34.69
C VAL A 331 8.53 16.79 34.81
N GLU A 332 8.81 17.25 36.03
CA GLU A 332 9.84 18.25 36.33
C GLU A 332 11.22 17.71 35.95
N ARG A 333 11.47 16.44 36.30
CA ARG A 333 12.74 15.77 35.98
C ARG A 333 12.94 15.60 34.49
N VAL A 334 11.88 15.26 33.74
CA VAL A 334 11.94 15.19 32.26
C VAL A 334 12.18 16.57 31.66
N SER A 335 11.50 17.60 32.15
CA SER A 335 11.63 18.98 31.66
C SER A 335 13.04 19.52 31.91
N GLU A 336 13.58 19.34 33.12
CA GLU A 336 14.96 19.69 33.46
C GLU A 336 15.97 18.97 32.56
N TRP A 337 15.76 17.67 32.33
CA TRP A 337 16.63 16.87 31.46
C TRP A 337 16.59 17.36 30.00
N LEU A 338 15.41 17.70 29.46
CA LEU A 338 15.29 18.24 28.09
C LEU A 338 15.97 19.61 27.92
N LEU A 339 16.05 20.40 29.00
CA LEU A 339 16.70 21.71 29.00
C LEU A 339 18.22 21.64 29.23
N ASP A 340 18.75 20.51 29.70
CA ASP A 340 20.18 20.30 29.90
C ASP A 340 20.87 19.87 28.58
N GLY A 341 21.78 20.71 28.08
CA GLY A 341 22.52 20.48 26.85
C GLY A 341 21.64 20.37 25.60
N ASN A 342 21.91 19.35 24.77
CA ASN A 342 21.16 19.06 23.55
C ASN A 342 20.28 17.81 23.63
N ASN A 343 19.78 17.48 24.82
CA ASN A 343 18.89 16.35 25.01
C ASN A 343 17.61 16.47 24.17
N GLN A 344 17.18 15.35 23.58
CA GLN A 344 15.97 15.26 22.76
C GLN A 344 15.26 13.93 22.92
N ILE A 345 13.95 13.92 22.62
CA ILE A 345 13.16 12.70 22.51
C ILE A 345 12.57 12.64 21.11
N VAL A 346 12.71 11.49 20.46
CA VAL A 346 12.14 11.24 19.14
C VAL A 346 11.21 10.04 19.20
N VAL A 347 9.99 10.22 18.69
CA VAL A 347 9.04 9.12 18.47
C VAL A 347 9.11 8.73 17.00
N VAL A 348 9.43 7.47 16.71
CA VAL A 348 9.44 6.93 15.35
C VAL A 348 8.20 6.06 15.14
N CYS A 349 7.42 6.34 14.10
CA CYS A 349 6.23 5.56 13.80
C CYS A 349 5.93 5.41 12.30
N ALA A 350 5.08 4.45 11.95
CA ALA A 350 4.63 4.30 10.55
C ALA A 350 3.60 5.39 10.20
N ILE A 351 2.62 5.62 11.08
CA ILE A 351 1.57 6.62 10.86
C ILE A 351 1.44 7.55 12.07
N ALA A 352 1.31 8.86 11.82
CA ALA A 352 0.90 9.82 12.83
C ALA A 352 -0.31 10.65 12.37
N GLY A 353 -1.19 11.01 13.30
CA GLY A 353 -2.15 12.09 13.09
C GLY A 353 -1.48 13.45 13.19
N GLU A 354 -1.81 14.37 12.30
CA GLU A 354 -1.29 15.75 12.33
C GLU A 354 -1.53 16.42 13.68
N GLU A 355 -2.74 16.30 14.22
CA GLU A 355 -3.08 16.87 15.54
C GLU A 355 -2.34 16.18 16.68
N GLY A 356 -2.28 14.84 16.67
CA GLY A 356 -1.58 14.09 17.71
C GLY A 356 -0.08 14.34 17.71
N LYS A 357 0.51 14.47 16.52
CA LYS A 357 1.89 14.90 16.33
C LYS A 357 2.12 16.28 16.94
N ARG A 358 1.35 17.28 16.51
CA ARG A 358 1.45 18.64 17.03
C ARG A 358 1.31 18.69 18.54
N ARG A 359 0.32 17.99 19.10
CA ARG A 359 0.04 17.95 20.54
C ARG A 359 1.22 17.44 21.37
N VAL A 360 2.00 16.49 20.84
CA VAL A 360 3.19 15.95 21.51
C VAL A 360 4.39 16.89 21.36
N GLU A 361 4.65 17.37 20.14
CA GLU A 361 5.81 18.22 19.82
C GLU A 361 5.72 19.61 20.47
N GLU A 362 4.51 20.18 20.52
CA GLU A 362 4.23 21.50 21.07
C GLU A 362 3.77 21.46 22.54
N HIS A 363 3.88 20.31 23.20
CA HIS A 363 3.54 20.22 24.63
C HIS A 363 4.40 21.19 25.46
N GLU A 364 3.84 21.83 26.49
CA GLU A 364 4.56 22.87 27.24
C GLU A 364 5.87 22.37 27.87
N HIS A 365 5.86 21.12 28.35
CA HIS A 365 7.02 20.42 28.92
C HIS A 365 7.97 19.81 27.86
N ALA A 366 7.60 19.81 26.58
CA ALA A 366 8.47 19.32 25.52
C ALA A 366 9.58 20.32 25.18
N HIS A 367 9.40 21.62 25.45
CA HIS A 367 10.38 22.68 25.19
C HIS A 367 10.94 22.70 23.75
N GLY A 368 10.17 22.22 22.77
CA GLY A 368 10.62 22.08 21.38
C GLY A 368 11.70 21.01 21.17
N ARG A 369 11.87 20.09 22.14
CA ARG A 369 12.87 19.02 22.16
C ARG A 369 12.27 17.62 21.96
N VAL A 370 10.97 17.55 21.65
CA VAL A 370 10.29 16.29 21.29
C VAL A 370 9.84 16.36 19.84
N GLU A 371 10.17 15.35 19.04
CA GLU A 371 9.85 15.28 17.61
C GLU A 371 9.23 13.92 17.24
N ILE A 372 8.30 13.91 16.29
CA ILE A 372 7.70 12.69 15.74
C ILE A 372 8.10 12.51 14.28
N PHE A 373 8.84 11.43 14.02
CA PHE A 373 9.18 10.95 12.69
C PHE A 373 8.18 9.89 12.26
N ALA A 374 7.24 10.30 11.42
CA ALA A 374 6.22 9.43 10.85
C ALA A 374 6.47 9.22 9.36
N HIS A 375 6.43 7.97 8.89
CA HIS A 375 6.49 7.70 7.44
C HIS A 375 5.29 8.34 6.70
N ARG A 376 4.09 8.27 7.30
CA ARG A 376 2.88 8.95 6.81
C ARG A 376 2.25 9.81 7.91
N THR A 377 1.97 11.07 7.61
CA THR A 377 1.14 11.93 8.45
C THR A 377 -0.26 12.05 7.86
N ILE A 378 -1.28 11.67 8.63
CA ILE A 378 -2.69 11.82 8.26
C ILE A 378 -3.14 13.20 8.70
N ARG A 379 -3.42 14.04 7.70
CA ARG A 379 -3.90 15.41 7.93
C ARG A 379 -5.40 15.40 8.24
N ASN A 380 -5.88 16.45 8.90
CA ASN A 380 -7.32 16.60 9.18
C ASN A 380 -8.16 16.52 7.91
N GLY A 381 -7.61 16.98 6.79
CA GLY A 381 -8.24 16.90 5.47
C GLY A 381 -8.41 15.49 4.89
N GLU A 382 -7.76 14.49 5.47
CA GLU A 382 -7.74 13.09 5.02
C GLU A 382 -8.56 12.17 5.93
N ALA A 383 -9.22 12.72 6.95
CA ALA A 383 -10.17 11.98 7.78
C ALA A 383 -11.33 11.42 6.93
N THR A 384 -11.92 10.29 7.36
CA THR A 384 -12.89 9.53 6.55
C THR A 384 -14.04 10.39 6.03
N PHE A 385 -14.52 11.32 6.85
CA PHE A 385 -15.67 12.19 6.54
C PHE A 385 -15.32 13.62 6.13
N HIS A 386 -14.06 13.88 5.81
CA HIS A 386 -13.67 15.20 5.33
C HIS A 386 -14.11 15.41 3.88
N GLU A 387 -14.39 16.65 3.46
CA GLU A 387 -14.72 17.02 2.07
C GLU A 387 -13.65 16.61 1.04
N ARG A 388 -12.41 16.41 1.51
CA ARG A 388 -11.24 15.98 0.72
C ARG A 388 -10.87 14.52 0.96
N SER A 389 -11.74 13.78 1.66
CA SER A 389 -11.57 12.35 1.89
C SER A 389 -11.41 11.62 0.57
N ARG A 390 -10.46 10.70 0.54
CA ARG A 390 -10.23 9.83 -0.62
C ARG A 390 -11.07 8.55 -0.56
N ILE A 391 -11.84 8.37 0.51
CA ILE A 391 -12.62 7.16 0.76
C ILE A 391 -13.87 7.19 -0.09
N PHE A 392 -14.64 8.27 0.02
CA PHE A 392 -15.91 8.36 -0.67
C PHE A 392 -15.82 9.11 -1.99
N SER A 393 -16.56 8.65 -3.00
CA SER A 393 -16.68 9.38 -4.25
C SER A 393 -17.38 10.74 -4.05
N LYS A 394 -17.10 11.73 -4.93
CA LYS A 394 -17.68 13.10 -4.85
C LYS A 394 -19.22 13.16 -4.83
N ASN A 395 -19.90 12.07 -5.20
CA ASN A 395 -21.37 11.99 -5.24
C ASN A 395 -21.94 11.09 -4.12
N SER A 396 -21.13 10.71 -3.14
CA SER A 396 -21.52 9.81 -2.04
C SER A 396 -22.36 10.49 -0.96
N SER A 397 -23.15 9.72 -0.23
CA SER A 397 -23.89 10.20 0.95
C SER A 397 -23.00 10.24 2.20
N GLY A 398 -21.78 10.78 2.09
CA GLY A 398 -20.77 10.74 3.17
C GLY A 398 -21.27 11.27 4.52
N GLU A 399 -22.11 12.31 4.52
CA GLU A 399 -22.75 12.82 5.74
C GLU A 399 -23.73 11.82 6.37
N LYS A 400 -24.57 11.15 5.56
CA LYS A 400 -25.50 10.12 6.04
C LYS A 400 -24.73 8.91 6.57
N PHE A 401 -23.62 8.55 5.91
CA PHE A 401 -22.76 7.48 6.40
C PHE A 401 -22.08 7.86 7.72
N MET A 402 -21.61 9.10 7.86
CA MET A 402 -21.07 9.61 9.13
C MET A 402 -22.12 9.55 10.24
N GLU A 403 -23.34 10.00 9.98
CA GLU A 403 -24.44 9.97 10.95
C GLU A 403 -24.78 8.52 11.36
N PHE A 404 -24.83 7.60 10.38
CA PHE A 404 -25.00 6.18 10.65
C PHE A 404 -23.86 5.62 11.50
N CYS A 405 -22.62 5.88 11.13
CA CYS A 405 -21.44 5.45 11.88
C CYS A 405 -21.43 6.01 13.29
N ARG A 406 -21.85 7.27 13.50
CA ARG A 406 -21.97 7.87 14.82
C ARG A 406 -23.02 7.14 15.64
N LYS A 407 -24.23 6.97 15.10
CA LYS A 407 -25.32 6.27 15.78
C LYS A 407 -24.95 4.83 16.14
N VAL A 408 -24.27 4.10 15.25
CA VAL A 408 -23.77 2.75 15.56
C VAL A 408 -22.66 2.84 16.60
N GLY A 409 -21.73 3.77 16.42
CA GLY A 409 -20.59 3.99 17.30
C GLY A 409 -20.99 4.39 18.73
N ASP A 410 -22.11 5.09 18.92
CA ASP A 410 -22.64 5.41 20.25
C ASP A 410 -23.00 4.14 21.03
N ASP A 411 -23.44 3.08 20.33
CA ASP A 411 -23.70 1.78 20.94
C ASP A 411 -22.43 0.94 21.13
N LEU A 412 -21.50 1.00 20.17
CA LEU A 412 -20.29 0.17 20.14
C LEU A 412 -19.16 0.71 21.01
N TYR A 413 -18.98 2.02 21.01
CA TYR A 413 -17.87 2.71 21.64
C TYR A 413 -18.27 4.13 22.08
N PRO A 414 -19.16 4.27 23.09
CA PRO A 414 -19.83 5.53 23.44
C PRO A 414 -18.91 6.70 23.74
N LYS A 415 -17.70 6.42 24.26
CA LYS A 415 -16.70 7.46 24.59
C LYS A 415 -16.11 8.13 23.35
N ALA A 416 -16.18 7.46 22.20
CA ALA A 416 -15.55 7.92 20.96
C ALA A 416 -16.25 7.26 19.74
N PRO A 417 -17.51 7.63 19.46
CA PRO A 417 -18.35 6.95 18.46
C PRO A 417 -17.81 7.04 17.03
N LEU A 418 -16.91 7.98 16.74
CA LEU A 418 -16.22 8.12 15.47
C LEU A 418 -14.70 7.91 15.58
N GLY A 419 -14.24 7.27 16.66
CA GLY A 419 -12.81 7.08 16.94
C GLY A 419 -12.28 8.10 17.94
N TYR A 420 -11.27 7.68 18.72
CA TYR A 420 -10.71 8.45 19.82
C TYR A 420 -10.16 9.79 19.33
N GLY A 421 -10.41 10.86 20.09
CA GLY A 421 -10.03 12.22 19.68
C GLY A 421 -10.72 12.69 18.40
N ASP A 422 -11.87 12.11 18.04
CA ASP A 422 -12.64 12.41 16.82
C ASP A 422 -11.81 12.27 15.53
N SER A 423 -10.83 11.35 15.55
CA SER A 423 -9.89 11.18 14.44
C SER A 423 -10.56 10.65 13.16
N ARG A 424 -11.66 9.89 13.29
CA ARG A 424 -12.44 9.37 12.15
C ARG A 424 -11.56 8.63 11.15
N TRP A 425 -10.62 7.81 11.62
CA TRP A 425 -9.73 7.08 10.72
C TRP A 425 -10.36 5.82 10.16
N CYS A 426 -9.88 5.40 9.00
CA CYS A 426 -10.24 4.14 8.39
C CYS A 426 -9.00 3.26 8.26
N ILE A 427 -8.38 2.93 9.40
CA ILE A 427 -7.13 2.19 9.45
C ILE A 427 -7.29 0.91 10.26
N ALA A 428 -6.65 -0.16 9.82
CA ALA A 428 -6.38 -1.35 10.61
C ALA A 428 -4.96 -1.82 10.32
N THR A 429 -4.32 -2.45 11.30
CA THR A 429 -3.05 -3.16 11.11
C THR A 429 -3.31 -4.66 11.12
N GLU A 430 -2.32 -5.43 10.67
CA GLU A 430 -2.37 -6.89 10.67
C GLU A 430 -2.67 -7.50 12.04
N TYR A 431 -2.34 -6.81 13.13
CA TYR A 431 -2.47 -7.35 14.49
C TYR A 431 -3.43 -6.57 15.38
N ASN A 432 -3.83 -5.35 14.99
CA ASN A 432 -4.76 -4.53 15.78
C ASN A 432 -5.44 -3.43 14.93
N ALA A 433 -6.61 -2.96 15.35
CA ALA A 433 -7.19 -1.73 14.81
C ALA A 433 -6.99 -0.58 15.80
N PRO A 434 -6.34 0.54 15.42
CA PRO A 434 -6.21 1.71 16.30
C PRO A 434 -7.57 2.21 16.77
N ASN A 435 -7.68 2.66 18.03
CA ASN A 435 -8.94 3.20 18.56
C ASN A 435 -9.30 4.57 17.99
N ASN A 436 -8.40 5.20 17.23
CA ASN A 436 -8.65 6.37 16.39
C ASN A 436 -9.46 6.03 15.12
N SER A 437 -9.55 4.75 14.75
CA SER A 437 -10.37 4.30 13.63
C SER A 437 -11.86 4.31 13.97
N LEU A 438 -12.71 4.22 12.95
CA LEU A 438 -14.15 4.13 13.14
C LEU A 438 -14.53 2.86 13.92
N PRO A 439 -15.30 2.94 15.01
CA PRO A 439 -15.72 1.78 15.79
C PRO A 439 -16.46 0.72 14.99
N VAL A 440 -17.20 1.10 13.94
CA VAL A 440 -17.85 0.14 13.03
C VAL A 440 -16.87 -0.84 12.38
N ILE A 441 -15.57 -0.51 12.30
CA ILE A 441 -14.52 -1.37 11.74
C ILE A 441 -14.07 -2.42 12.76
N PHE A 442 -13.95 -2.08 14.05
CA PHE A 442 -13.24 -2.91 15.02
C PHE A 442 -14.01 -3.30 16.28
N ALA A 443 -15.01 -2.51 16.67
CA ALA A 443 -15.70 -2.68 17.93
C ALA A 443 -16.80 -3.73 17.78
N ARG A 444 -16.85 -4.67 18.72
CA ARG A 444 -17.90 -5.68 18.76
C ARG A 444 -19.15 -5.12 19.39
N GLY A 445 -20.30 -5.49 18.82
CA GLY A 445 -21.60 -5.17 19.37
C GLY A 445 -21.88 -5.86 20.69
N ASN A 446 -22.71 -5.23 21.52
CA ASN A 446 -23.22 -5.80 22.76
C ASN A 446 -24.52 -6.61 22.52
N ALA A 447 -25.17 -7.05 23.59
CA ALA A 447 -26.41 -7.82 23.49
C ALA A 447 -27.55 -7.04 22.79
N THR A 448 -27.58 -5.72 22.92
CA THR A 448 -28.63 -4.86 22.34
C THR A 448 -28.39 -4.55 20.87
N ARG A 449 -27.13 -4.59 20.40
CA ARG A 449 -26.79 -4.40 18.99
C ARG A 449 -25.81 -5.48 18.53
N LYS A 450 -26.31 -6.47 17.79
CA LYS A 450 -25.49 -7.50 17.16
C LYS A 450 -24.69 -6.92 15.99
N TRP A 451 -23.55 -6.31 16.29
CA TRP A 451 -22.59 -5.82 15.29
C TRP A 451 -21.40 -6.78 15.18
N THR A 452 -21.08 -7.17 13.95
CA THR A 452 -19.90 -7.96 13.60
C THR A 452 -18.84 -7.01 13.05
N PRO A 453 -17.70 -6.78 13.75
CA PRO A 453 -16.63 -5.94 13.24
C PRO A 453 -15.86 -6.63 12.11
N LEU A 454 -15.25 -5.82 11.24
CA LEU A 454 -14.36 -6.33 10.19
C LEU A 454 -13.03 -6.82 10.80
N PHE A 455 -12.43 -6.02 11.68
CA PHE A 455 -11.16 -6.30 12.36
C PHE A 455 -11.34 -6.19 13.88
N GLU A 456 -11.91 -7.23 14.52
CA GLU A 456 -12.23 -7.19 15.96
C GLU A 456 -11.01 -6.83 16.81
N ARG A 457 -11.13 -5.74 17.59
CA ARG A 457 -10.14 -5.38 18.60
C ARG A 457 -10.40 -6.21 19.86
N ILE A 458 -9.40 -6.98 20.28
CA ILE A 458 -9.41 -7.61 21.60
C ILE A 458 -8.62 -6.70 22.52
N GLU A 459 -9.27 -6.17 23.55
CA GLU A 459 -8.54 -5.48 24.61
C GLU A 459 -7.68 -6.51 25.35
N PRO A 460 -6.39 -6.22 25.60
CA PRO A 460 -5.58 -7.09 26.44
C PRO A 460 -6.26 -7.20 27.82
N THR A 461 -6.62 -8.42 28.18
CA THR A 461 -7.18 -8.79 29.49
C THR A 461 -6.17 -8.64 30.61
#